data_AF-A0A1B0ZT11-F1
#
_entry.id   AF-A0A1B0ZT11-F1
#
_cell.length_a   1.000
_cell.length_b   1.000
_cell.length_c   1.000
_cell.angle_alpha   90.00
_cell.angle_beta   90.00
_cell.angle_gamma   90.00
#
_symmetry.space_group_name_H-M   'P 1'
#
loop_
_entity.id
_entity.type
_entity.pdbx_description
1 polymer ?
#
loop_
_entity_poly.entity_id
_entity_poly.type
_entity_poly.pdbx_seq_one_letter_code
_entity_poly.pdbx_strand_id
1 'polypeptide(L)' 'MLKSAGLGESREGLGGGGAGEEQFSSFLVRAQAEQIAKAGGIGLAESLYHALKESQK' A
#
# COMPACT_ATOMS: atom_id res chain seq x y z
N MET A 1 -0.70 -6.14 -0.51
CA MET A 1 -1.89 -5.36 -0.93
C MET A 1 -1.52 -4.09 -1.68
N LEU A 2 -0.93 -3.07 -1.05
CA LEU A 2 -0.59 -1.82 -1.76
C LEU A 2 0.58 -1.97 -2.76
N LYS A 3 1.67 -2.63 -2.36
CA LYS A 3 2.79 -2.96 -3.28
C LYS A 3 2.33 -3.85 -4.44
N SER A 4 1.47 -4.82 -4.16
CA SER A 4 0.86 -5.71 -5.18
C SER A 4 -0.20 -5.02 -6.04
N ALA A 5 -0.61 -3.79 -5.71
CA ALA A 5 -1.48 -2.94 -6.54
C ALA A 5 -0.67 -1.99 -7.45
N GLY A 6 0.63 -2.22 -7.62
CA GLY A 6 1.53 -1.39 -8.43
C GLY A 6 2.00 -0.11 -7.73
N LEU A 7 1.69 0.05 -6.43
CA LEU A 7 2.05 1.25 -5.69
C LEU A 7 3.52 1.19 -5.23
N GLY A 8 4.35 2.11 -5.74
CA GLY A 8 5.78 2.17 -5.48
C GLY A 8 6.65 1.58 -6.60
N GLU A 9 6.07 1.13 -7.72
CA GLU A 9 6.84 0.80 -8.92
C GLU A 9 7.25 2.08 -9.67
N SER A 10 8.52 2.13 -10.09
CA SER A 10 9.04 3.21 -10.92
C SER A 10 8.25 3.28 -12.23
N ARG A 11 7.67 4.45 -12.55
CA ARG A 11 6.98 4.67 -13.84
C ARG A 11 7.99 4.64 -14.98
N GLU A 12 7.83 3.71 -15.93
CA GLU A 12 8.60 3.71 -17.17
C GLU A 12 8.18 4.90 -18.05
N GLY A 13 9.03 5.93 -18.12
CA GLY A 13 8.82 7.15 -18.90
C GLY A 13 9.95 8.16 -18.70
N LEU A 14 10.04 9.17 -19.58
CA LEU A 14 11.03 10.25 -19.52
C LEU A 14 10.95 11.01 -18.19
N GLY A 15 11.88 10.69 -17.27
CA GLY A 15 11.91 11.19 -15.88
C GLY A 15 11.69 10.11 -14.81
N GLY A 16 11.51 8.85 -15.19
CA GLY A 16 11.22 7.74 -14.29
C GLY A 16 12.42 7.25 -13.51
N GLY A 17 12.31 7.24 -12.19
CA GLY A 17 12.39 5.97 -11.50
C GLY A 17 13.76 5.32 -11.39
N GLY A 18 14.85 6.10 -11.48
CA GLY A 18 16.19 5.54 -11.32
C GLY A 18 16.43 4.94 -9.93
N ALA A 19 17.60 4.33 -9.71
CA ALA A 19 17.97 3.70 -8.44
C ALA A 19 17.76 4.59 -7.20
N GLY A 20 17.80 5.92 -7.36
CA GLY A 20 17.44 6.87 -6.29
C GLY A 20 15.96 6.84 -5.91
N GLU A 21 15.04 6.82 -6.87
CA GLU A 21 13.60 6.80 -6.61
C GLU A 21 13.15 5.45 -6.03
N GLU A 22 13.74 4.33 -6.49
CA GLU A 22 13.47 2.99 -5.95
C GLU A 22 13.75 2.90 -4.44
N GLN A 23 14.83 3.53 -3.97
CA GLN A 23 15.18 3.55 -2.54
C GLN A 23 14.15 4.32 -1.69
N PHE A 24 13.50 5.34 -2.27
CA PHE A 24 12.52 6.17 -1.57
C PHE A 24 11.05 5.78 -1.82
N SER A 25 10.80 4.87 -2.75
CA SER A 25 9.46 4.36 -3.09
C SER A 25 8.69 3.88 -1.85
N SER A 26 9.37 3.19 -0.93
CA SER A 26 8.78 2.67 0.31
C SER A 26 8.24 3.77 1.24
N PHE A 27 8.91 4.93 1.30
CA PHE A 27 8.48 6.06 2.11
C PHE A 27 7.22 6.72 1.52
N LEU A 28 7.15 6.88 0.20
CA LEU A 28 5.97 7.41 -0.48
C LEU A 28 4.76 6.48 -0.30
N VAL A 29 4.94 5.18 -0.50
CA VAL A 29 3.90 4.17 -0.28
C VAL A 29 3.40 4.21 1.17
N ARG A 30 4.32 4.33 2.14
CA ARG A 30 3.96 4.43 3.56
C ARG A 30 3.16 5.71 3.86
N ALA A 31 3.61 6.86 3.37
CA ALA A 31 2.92 8.13 3.58
C ALA A 31 1.49 8.09 3.03
N GLN A 32 1.30 7.51 1.83
CA GLN A 32 -0.02 7.32 1.24
C GLN A 32 -0.88 6.36 2.05
N ALA A 33 -0.33 5.23 2.51
CA ALA A 33 -1.04 4.30 3.38
C ALA A 33 -1.52 4.96 4.68
N GLU A 34 -0.67 5.80 5.28
CA GLU A 34 -1.03 6.57 6.49
C GLU A 34 -2.15 7.57 6.23
N GLN A 35 -2.16 8.26 5.07
CA GLN A 35 -3.26 9.15 4.72
C GLN A 35 -4.57 8.40 4.47
N ILE A 36 -4.51 7.25 3.79
CA ILE A 36 -5.68 6.38 3.59
C ILE A 36 -6.24 5.95 4.94
N ALA A 37 -5.39 5.53 5.89
CA ALA A 37 -5.82 5.15 7.24
C ALA A 37 -6.45 6.34 8.00
N LYS A 38 -5.84 7.53 7.93
CA LYS A 38 -6.38 8.76 8.56
C LYS A 38 -7.73 9.18 7.98
N ALA A 39 -7.96 8.94 6.69
CA ALA A 39 -9.23 9.25 6.01
C ALA A 39 -10.36 8.24 6.31
N GLY A 40 -10.13 7.26 7.21
CA GLY A 40 -11.11 6.22 7.56
C GLY A 40 -10.80 4.83 7.00
N GLY A 41 -9.70 4.69 6.27
CA GLY A 41 -9.26 3.41 5.70
C GLY A 41 -10.14 2.92 4.54
N ILE A 42 -9.94 1.66 4.17
CA ILE A 42 -10.65 0.99 3.05
C ILE A 42 -11.43 -0.26 3.50
N GLY A 43 -11.74 -0.39 4.80
CA GLY A 43 -12.52 -1.51 5.34
C GLY A 43 -11.77 -2.85 5.52
N LEU A 44 -10.47 -2.92 5.22
CA LEU A 44 -9.69 -4.18 5.35
C LEU A 44 -9.67 -4.76 6.78
N ALA A 45 -9.73 -3.92 7.81
CA ALA A 45 -9.75 -4.38 9.20
C ALA A 45 -11.01 -5.20 9.51
N GLU A 46 -12.16 -4.81 8.96
CA GLU A 46 -13.43 -5.54 9.09
C GLU A 46 -13.38 -6.86 8.33
N SER A 47 -12.88 -6.85 7.08
CA SER A 47 -12.70 -8.09 6.30
C SER A 47 -11.78 -9.08 7.00
N LEU A 48 -10.67 -8.61 7.58
CA LEU A 48 -9.75 -9.44 8.36
C LEU A 48 -10.40 -9.98 9.63
N TYR A 49 -11.18 -9.16 10.34
CA TYR A 49 -11.91 -9.59 11.53
C TYR A 49 -12.88 -10.74 11.21
N HIS A 50 -13.65 -10.63 10.13
CA HIS A 50 -14.55 -11.70 9.70
C HIS A 50 -13.81 -12.98 9.31
N ALA A 51 -12.72 -12.87 8.54
CA ALA A 51 -11.90 -14.01 8.15
C ALA A 51 -11.32 -14.76 9.37
N LEU A 52 -10.82 -14.02 10.37
CA LEU A 52 -10.32 -14.60 11.61
C LEU A 52 -11.42 -15.31 12.39
N LYS A 53 -12.61 -14.70 12.49
CA LYS A 53 -13.78 -15.30 13.14
C LYS A 53 -14.24 -16.59 12.46
N GLU A 54 -14.15 -16.67 11.14
CA GLU A 54 -14.46 -17.89 10.38
C GLU A 54 -13.41 -18.98 10.58
N SER A 55 -12.13 -18.63 10.65
CA SER A 55 -11.03 -19.60 10.86
C SER A 55 -10.98 -20.22 12.27
N GLN A 56 -11.67 -19.63 13.25
CA GLN A 56 -11.70 -20.08 14.65
C GLN A 56 -12.93 -20.96 14.97
N LYS A 57 -13.70 -21.37 13.94
CA LYS A 57 -14.74 -22.40 14.05
C LYS A 57 -14.17 -23.77 13.66
#